data_AF-W2XPZ3-F1
#
_entry.id   AF-W2XPZ3-F1
#
_cell.length_a   1.000
_cell.length_b   1.000
_cell.length_c   1.000
_cell.angle_alpha   90.00
_cell.angle_beta   90.00
_cell.angle_gamma   90.00
#
_symmetry.space_group_name_H-M   'P 1'
#
loop_
_entity.id
_entity.type
_entity.pdbx_description
1 polymer ?
#
loop_
_entity_poly.entity_id
_entity_poly.type
_entity_poly.pdbx_seq_one_letter_code
_entity_poly.pdbx_strand_id
1 'polypeptide(L)'
;MKVAVVLFLVDLAAHGTQVVDVVQSATVAFKLDKTVVWEVRCSRRMHPRKPKETKRTKAEIAQLVAGVPMVDRQILESLSKATAIPKM
;
A
#
# COMPACT_ATOMS: atom_id res chain seq x y z
N MET A 1 -11.18 7.75 21.39
CA MET A 1 -10.30 8.75 20.75
C MET A 1 -9.83 8.28 19.37
N LYS A 2 -9.00 7.23 19.24
CA LYS A 2 -8.38 6.81 17.96
C LYS A 2 -9.41 6.45 16.85
N VAL A 3 -10.52 5.79 17.19
CA VAL A 3 -11.58 5.43 16.23
C VAL A 3 -12.30 6.66 15.65
N ALA A 4 -12.56 7.69 16.47
CA ALA A 4 -13.24 8.91 16.04
C ALA A 4 -12.38 9.73 15.08
N VAL A 5 -11.07 9.85 15.36
CA VAL A 5 -10.10 10.50 14.45
C VAL A 5 -10.06 9.78 13.10
N VAL A 6 -10.09 8.44 13.11
CA VAL A 6 -10.08 7.64 11.88
C VAL A 6 -11.35 7.86 11.05
N LEU A 7 -12.53 7.86 11.66
CA LEU A 7 -13.78 8.12 10.96
C LEU A 7 -13.80 9.53 10.35
N PHE A 8 -13.35 10.52 11.11
CA PHE A 8 -13.26 11.92 10.66
C PHE A 8 -12.28 12.09 9.47
N LEU A 9 -11.12 11.41 9.50
CA LEU A 9 -10.16 11.43 8.40
C LEU A 9 -10.70 10.74 7.12
N VAL A 10 -11.54 9.72 7.28
CA VAL A 10 -12.16 8.98 6.16
C VAL A 10 -13.26 9.79 5.52
N ASP A 11 -14.10 10.43 6.32
CA ASP A 11 -15.18 11.31 5.87
C ASP A 11 -14.63 12.48 5.04
N LEU A 12 -13.64 13.20 5.56
CA LEU A 12 -13.00 14.30 4.84
C LEU A 12 -12.27 13.87 3.55
N ALA A 13 -11.70 12.65 3.54
CA ALA A 13 -11.10 12.10 2.34
C ALA A 13 -12.14 11.69 1.28
N ALA A 14 -13.34 11.25 1.70
CA ALA A 14 -14.45 10.95 0.80
C ALA A 14 -14.99 12.22 0.11
N HIS A 15 -14.90 13.37 0.78
CA HIS A 15 -15.24 14.68 0.22
C HIS A 15 -14.17 15.26 -0.73
N GLY A 16 -13.11 14.50 -1.07
CA GLY A 16 -12.08 14.95 -2.02
C GLY A 16 -11.16 16.03 -1.47
N THR A 17 -11.19 16.27 -0.15
CA THR A 17 -10.38 17.29 0.51
C THR A 17 -8.90 16.92 0.43
N GLN A 18 -8.04 17.92 0.17
CA GLN A 18 -6.60 17.69 0.12
C GLN A 18 -6.07 17.15 1.45
N VAL A 19 -5.13 16.22 1.37
CA VAL A 19 -4.61 15.48 2.52
C VAL A 19 -4.07 16.38 3.63
N VAL A 20 -3.45 17.50 3.26
CA VAL A 20 -2.87 18.46 4.21
C VAL A 20 -3.97 19.15 5.01
N ASP A 21 -5.05 19.57 4.35
CA ASP A 21 -6.22 20.20 5.00
C ASP A 21 -6.98 19.22 5.88
N VAL A 22 -7.05 17.95 5.48
CA VAL A 22 -7.66 16.89 6.31
C VAL A 22 -6.90 16.68 7.62
N VAL A 23 -5.56 16.65 7.56
CA VAL A 23 -4.73 16.49 8.76
C VAL A 23 -4.80 17.73 9.64
N GLN A 24 -4.80 18.93 9.06
CA GLN A 24 -4.94 20.18 9.80
C GLN A 24 -6.29 20.27 10.51
N SER A 25 -7.38 19.91 9.81
CA SER A 25 -8.74 19.91 10.39
C SER A 25 -8.87 18.91 11.54
N ALA A 26 -8.27 17.73 11.43
CA ALA A 26 -8.27 16.73 12.50
C ALA A 26 -7.42 17.16 13.71
N THR A 27 -6.30 17.83 13.48
CA THR A 27 -5.44 18.41 14.53
C THR A 27 -6.24 19.41 15.37
N VAL A 28 -6.97 20.32 14.70
CA VAL A 28 -7.82 21.33 15.35
C VAL A 28 -9.02 20.70 16.06
N ALA A 29 -9.75 19.79 15.38
CA ALA A 29 -10.97 19.19 15.91
C ALA A 29 -10.72 18.32 17.15
N PHE A 30 -9.61 17.60 17.18
CA PHE A 30 -9.29 16.67 18.27
C PHE A 30 -8.25 17.21 19.26
N LYS A 31 -7.74 18.43 19.06
CA LYS A 31 -6.64 19.04 19.85
C LYS A 31 -5.44 18.09 19.99
N LEU A 32 -5.11 17.38 18.91
CA LEU A 32 -4.01 16.43 18.86
C LEU A 32 -2.81 17.06 18.18
N ASP A 33 -1.62 16.58 18.50
CA ASP A 33 -0.43 16.95 17.74
C ASP A 33 -0.53 16.43 16.30
N LYS A 34 -0.02 17.22 15.36
CA LYS A 34 -0.02 16.88 13.93
C LYS A 34 0.67 15.54 13.65
N THR A 35 1.71 15.21 14.43
CA THR A 35 2.46 13.96 14.35
C THR A 35 1.57 12.76 14.69
N VAL A 36 0.73 12.89 15.73
CA VAL A 36 -0.19 11.84 16.17
C VAL A 36 -1.27 11.57 15.12
N VAL A 37 -1.80 12.63 14.49
CA VAL A 37 -2.77 12.49 13.38
C VAL A 37 -2.12 11.79 12.17
N TRP A 38 -0.86 12.12 11.87
CA TRP A 38 -0.07 11.46 10.83
C TRP A 38 0.17 9.98 11.12
N GLU A 39 0.52 9.62 12.36
CA GLU A 39 0.70 8.24 12.77
C GLU A 39 -0.59 7.43 12.63
N VAL A 40 -1.73 7.99 13.04
CA VAL A 40 -3.05 7.35 12.88
C VAL A 40 -3.36 7.10 11.40
N ARG A 41 -3.05 8.07 10.53
CA ARG A 41 -3.23 7.94 9.07
C ARG A 41 -2.27 6.92 8.45
N CYS A 42 -0.99 6.96 8.81
CA CYS A 42 0.04 6.05 8.30
C CYS A 42 -0.18 4.61 8.79
N SER A 43 -0.64 4.42 10.02
CA SER A 43 -1.04 3.11 10.56
C SER A 43 -2.14 2.46 9.69
N ARG A 44 -3.00 3.26 9.05
CA ARG A 44 -4.02 2.75 8.12
C ARG A 44 -3.45 2.30 6.77
N ARG A 45 -2.40 2.97 6.26
CA ARG A 45 -1.62 2.49 5.10
C ARG A 45 -0.83 1.22 5.41
N MET A 46 -0.55 0.96 6.68
CA MET A 46 0.09 -0.28 7.16
C MET A 46 -0.89 -1.43 7.40
N HIS A 47 -2.18 -1.31 7.05
CA HIS A 47 -2.93 -2.53 6.80
C HIS A 47 -2.21 -3.27 5.69
N PRO A 48 -1.71 -4.50 5.94
CA PRO A 48 -1.15 -5.30 4.87
C PRO A 48 -2.27 -5.39 3.83
N ARG A 49 -2.02 -4.91 2.60
CA ARG A 49 -2.81 -5.41 1.47
C ARG A 49 -2.78 -6.91 1.65
N LYS A 50 -3.94 -7.53 1.86
CA LYS A 50 -4.04 -8.98 1.99
C LYS A 50 -3.14 -9.56 0.90
N PRO A 51 -2.15 -10.41 1.24
CA PRO A 51 -1.31 -11.02 0.22
C PRO A 51 -2.28 -11.56 -0.82
N LYS A 52 -2.17 -11.07 -2.06
CA LYS A 52 -2.99 -11.61 -3.14
C LYS A 52 -2.63 -13.08 -3.17
N GLU A 53 -3.60 -13.94 -2.88
CA GLU A 53 -3.38 -15.36 -2.72
C GLU A 53 -2.73 -15.87 -4.01
N THR A 54 -1.42 -16.06 -3.96
CA THR A 54 -0.64 -16.40 -5.14
C THR A 54 -0.57 -17.91 -5.13
N LYS A 55 -1.07 -18.54 -6.19
CA LYS A 55 -1.09 -20.00 -6.32
C LYS A 55 0.31 -20.65 -6.31
N ARG A 56 1.37 -19.84 -6.39
CA ARG A 56 2.77 -20.25 -6.41
C ARG A 56 3.48 -19.75 -5.16
N THR A 57 4.23 -20.64 -4.53
CA THR A 57 5.13 -20.35 -3.41
C THR A 57 6.34 -19.53 -3.88
N LYS A 58 6.98 -18.84 -2.94
CA LYS A 58 8.20 -18.06 -3.20
C LYS A 58 9.32 -18.92 -3.82
N ALA A 59 9.43 -20.18 -3.41
CA ALA A 59 10.44 -21.12 -3.92
C ALA A 59 10.19 -21.48 -5.39
N GLU A 60 8.94 -21.74 -5.77
CA GLU A 60 8.57 -22.03 -7.17
C GLU A 60 8.83 -20.82 -8.07
N ILE A 61 8.53 -19.61 -7.59
CA ILE A 61 8.83 -18.38 -8.33
C ILE A 61 10.35 -18.23 -8.52
N ALA A 62 11.15 -18.48 -7.48
CA ALA A 62 12.61 -18.38 -7.57
C ALA A 62 13.21 -19.36 -8.60
N GLN A 63 12.69 -20.59 -8.68
CA GLN A 63 13.10 -21.56 -9.68
C GLN A 63 12.75 -21.12 -11.11
N LEU A 64 11.53 -20.58 -11.30
CA LEU A 64 11.11 -20.06 -12.61
C LEU A 64 12.00 -18.89 -13.05
N VAL A 65 12.30 -17.94 -12.14
CA VAL A 65 13.18 -16.81 -12.43
C VAL A 65 14.61 -17.30 -12.72
N ALA A 66 15.10 -18.31 -12.01
CA ALA A 66 16.44 -18.88 -12.22
C ALA A 66 16.63 -19.47 -13.63
N GLY A 67 15.56 -19.94 -14.27
CA GLY A 67 15.58 -20.42 -15.67
C GLY A 67 15.55 -19.32 -16.72
N VAL A 68 15.26 -18.06 -16.35
CA VAL A 68 15.20 -16.93 -17.29
C VAL A 68 16.60 -16.37 -17.53
N PRO A 69 17.03 -16.14 -18.79
CA PRO A 69 18.27 -15.44 -19.10
C PRO A 69 18.33 -14.07 -18.41
N MET A 70 19.51 -13.64 -17.95
CA MET A 70 19.64 -12.38 -17.20
C MET A 70 19.10 -11.15 -17.94
N VAL A 71 19.27 -11.11 -19.27
CA VAL A 71 18.77 -10.03 -20.13
C VAL A 71 17.23 -9.93 -20.05
N ASP A 72 16.56 -11.08 -20.03
CA ASP A 72 15.10 -11.16 -19.94
C ASP A 72 14.57 -10.94 -18.51
N ARG A 73 15.41 -11.08 -17.48
CA ARG A 73 15.02 -10.75 -16.09
C ARG A 73 14.91 -9.26 -15.83
N GLN A 74 15.67 -8.44 -16.57
CA GLN A 74 15.71 -6.99 -16.37
C GLN A 74 14.46 -6.32 -16.95
N ILE A 75 13.83 -6.94 -17.94
CA ILE A 75 12.61 -6.44 -18.57
C ILE A 75 11.41 -7.16 -17.95
N LEU A 76 10.56 -6.41 -17.24
CA LEU A 76 9.37 -6.96 -16.59
C LEU A 76 8.45 -7.72 -17.56
N GLU A 77 8.45 -7.33 -18.84
CA GLU A 77 7.72 -8.01 -19.92
C GLU A 77 8.30 -9.36 -20.29
N SER A 78 9.59 -9.42 -20.57
CA SER A 78 10.29 -10.66 -20.89
C SER A 78 10.22 -11.64 -19.72
N LEU A 79 10.40 -11.15 -18.49
CA LEU A 79 10.30 -11.96 -17.28
C LEU A 79 8.88 -12.51 -17.08
N SER A 80 7.86 -11.66 -17.25
CA SER A 80 6.46 -12.06 -17.14
C SER A 80 6.09 -13.15 -18.15
N LYS A 81 6.55 -13.00 -19.39
CA LYS A 81 6.35 -13.97 -20.48
C LYS A 81 7.09 -15.29 -20.21
N ALA A 82 8.34 -15.22 -19.74
CA ALA A 82 9.18 -16.39 -19.48
C ALA A 82 8.73 -17.19 -18.24
N THR A 83 8.18 -16.53 -17.23
CA THR A 83 7.72 -17.18 -15.98
C THR A 83 6.22 -17.50 -15.97
N ALA A 84 5.47 -17.05 -16.98
CA ALA A 84 4.00 -17.07 -17.00
C ALA A 84 3.40 -16.46 -15.72
N ILE A 85 4.07 -15.45 -15.15
CA ILE A 85 3.61 -14.67 -14.01
C ILE A 85 3.15 -13.32 -14.56
N PRO A 86 1.87 -12.94 -14.42
CA PRO A 86 1.38 -11.68 -14.95
C PRO A 86 2.08 -10.49 -14.27
N LYS A 87 2.32 -9.42 -15.06
CA LYS A 87 2.77 -8.13 -14.53
C LYS A 87 1.74 -7.64 -13.51
N MET A 88 2.20 -7.23 -12.33
CA MET A 88 1.38 -6.61 -11.28
C MET A 88 1.32 -5.10 -11.43
#